data_AF-A0A7S0T513-F1
#
_entry.id   AF-A0A7S0T513-F1
#
_cell.length_a   1.000
_cell.length_b   1.000
_cell.length_c   1.000
_cell.angle_alpha   90.00
_cell.angle_beta   90.00
_cell.angle_gamma   90.00
#
_symmetry.space_group_name_H-M   'P 1'
#
loop_
_entity.id
_entity.type
_entity.pdbx_description
1 polymer ?
#
loop_
_entity_poly.entity_id
_entity_poly.type
_entity_poly.pdbx_seq_one_letter_code
_entity_poly.pdbx_strand_id
1 'polypeptide(L)'
;PGAALHRTHRARLTRSLGASPPRLLRDDMTDGAPPCEAATITFPDGRTVKVPVLHDAAGATFLDVRRLFPDTGVCTFDPGFNSTASCASTITFIDGQNGRLLYRGYPIEDLAEHGDMVD
;
A
#
# COMPACT_ATOMS: atom_id res chain seq x y z
N PRO A 1 -3.86 -31.85 54.27
CA PRO A 1 -3.45 -32.94 53.36
C PRO A 1 -4.27 -32.88 52.05
N GLY A 2 -3.80 -32.23 50.98
CA GLY A 2 -3.01 -32.84 49.88
C GLY A 2 -3.93 -33.68 48.97
N ALA A 3 -4.09 -33.51 47.65
CA ALA A 3 -3.34 -32.85 46.58
C ALA A 3 -4.33 -32.54 45.41
N ALA A 4 -4.24 -31.39 44.73
CA ALA A 4 -3.58 -31.17 43.43
C ALA A 4 -4.28 -31.87 42.23
N LEU A 5 -5.02 -31.12 41.39
CA LEU A 5 -4.58 -30.52 40.11
C LEU A 5 -4.96 -31.39 38.90
N HIS A 6 -6.02 -31.00 38.19
CA HIS A 6 -6.11 -31.07 36.72
C HIS A 6 -7.08 -29.98 36.26
N ARG A 7 -6.66 -28.72 36.40
CA ARG A 7 -7.35 -27.59 35.78
C ARG A 7 -6.91 -27.54 34.32
N THR A 8 -7.86 -27.87 33.44
CA THR A 8 -7.81 -27.65 32.00
C THR A 8 -7.52 -26.19 31.70
N HIS A 9 -6.26 -25.84 31.42
CA HIS A 9 -5.90 -24.55 30.83
C HIS A 9 -6.20 -24.59 29.33
N ARG A 10 -7.48 -24.49 28.97
CA ARG A 10 -7.83 -23.91 27.67
C ARG A 10 -7.79 -22.41 27.86
N ALA A 11 -6.58 -21.86 27.88
CA ALA A 11 -6.36 -20.43 27.85
C ALA A 11 -6.99 -19.91 26.57
N ARG A 12 -8.18 -19.36 26.70
CA ARG A 12 -8.79 -18.49 25.70
C ARG A 12 -7.87 -17.28 25.63
N LEU A 13 -6.87 -17.34 24.74
CA LEU A 13 -6.07 -16.21 24.33
C LEU A 13 -7.04 -15.20 23.73
N THR A 14 -7.57 -14.33 24.57
CA THR A 14 -8.18 -13.08 24.16
C THR A 14 -7.07 -12.31 23.48
N ARG A 15 -7.05 -12.38 22.15
CA ARG A 15 -6.19 -11.62 21.25
C ARG A 15 -6.40 -10.14 21.58
N SER A 16 -5.61 -9.59 22.50
CA SER A 16 -5.49 -8.15 22.66
C SER A 16 -4.59 -7.68 21.53
N LEU A 17 -5.14 -7.69 20.32
CA LEU A 17 -4.60 -6.86 19.25
C LEU A 17 -4.70 -5.43 19.78
N GLY A 18 -3.56 -4.87 20.17
CA GLY A 18 -3.39 -3.43 20.24
C GLY A 18 -3.92 -2.82 18.94
N ALA A 19 -4.53 -1.63 19.08
CA ALA A 19 -5.30 -0.91 18.07
C ALA A 19 -5.00 -1.32 16.62
N SER A 20 -6.05 -1.66 15.86
CA SER A 20 -5.95 -1.95 14.43
C SER A 20 -5.05 -0.92 13.75
N PRO A 21 -4.01 -1.33 13.01
CA PRO A 21 -3.09 -0.40 12.39
C PRO A 21 -3.86 0.53 11.45
N PRO A 22 -3.41 1.78 11.30
CA PRO A 22 -4.02 2.69 10.34
C PRO A 22 -4.05 2.02 8.97
N ARG A 23 -5.23 2.01 8.31
CA ARG A 23 -5.36 1.50 6.94
C ARG A 23 -4.38 2.26 6.05
N LEU A 24 -3.35 1.56 5.58
CA LEU A 24 -2.29 2.10 4.71
C LEU A 24 -2.75 2.40 3.29
N LEU A 25 -3.98 2.03 2.91
CA LEU A 25 -4.58 2.41 1.65
C LEU A 25 -6.06 2.71 1.83
N ARG A 26 -6.56 3.73 1.14
CA ARG A 26 -7.98 3.81 0.81
C ARG A 26 -8.26 2.76 -0.27
N ASP A 27 -9.39 2.07 -0.16
CA ASP A 27 -9.78 1.02 -1.11
C ASP A 27 -10.10 1.57 -2.53
N ASP A 28 -9.98 2.88 -2.72
CA ASP A 28 -10.48 3.67 -3.86
C ASP A 28 -9.46 3.90 -4.99
N MET A 29 -8.20 3.45 -4.85
CA MET A 29 -7.18 3.56 -5.92
C MET A 29 -7.56 2.81 -7.22
N THR A 30 -8.54 1.89 -7.16
CA THR A 30 -9.05 1.14 -8.32
C THR A 30 -10.51 1.41 -8.65
N ASP A 31 -11.23 2.18 -7.83
CA ASP A 31 -12.65 2.40 -8.04
C ASP A 31 -12.86 3.70 -8.82
N GLY A 32 -13.75 3.67 -9.82
CA GLY A 32 -13.94 4.69 -10.85
C GLY A 32 -14.44 6.06 -10.38
N ALA A 33 -14.12 6.50 -9.16
CA ALA A 33 -14.31 7.86 -8.71
C ALA A 33 -13.43 8.80 -9.57
N PRO A 34 -14.00 9.88 -10.11
CA PRO A 34 -13.22 10.82 -10.91
C PRO A 34 -12.12 11.41 -10.03
N PRO A 35 -10.84 11.33 -10.46
CA PRO A 35 -9.75 11.96 -9.75
C PRO A 35 -10.00 13.46 -9.74
N CYS A 36 -10.14 14.05 -8.55
CA CYS A 36 -10.42 15.47 -8.38
C CYS A 36 -9.27 16.37 -8.88
N GLU A 37 -8.08 15.79 -9.10
CA GLU A 37 -6.87 16.50 -9.52
C GLU A 37 -6.25 15.84 -10.76
N ALA A 38 -5.72 16.67 -11.67
CA ALA A 38 -5.08 16.23 -12.89
C ALA A 38 -3.80 17.03 -13.13
N ALA A 39 -2.73 16.33 -13.52
CA ALA A 39 -1.49 16.95 -13.99
C ALA A 39 -1.59 17.23 -15.50
N THR A 40 -0.83 18.22 -15.97
CA THR A 40 -0.75 18.55 -17.39
C THR A 40 0.62 18.19 -17.93
N ILE A 41 0.65 17.41 -19.02
CA ILE A 41 1.86 17.11 -19.78
C ILE A 41 1.83 17.94 -21.06
N THR A 42 2.86 18.75 -21.28
CA THR A 42 3.02 19.56 -22.50
C THR A 42 4.11 18.95 -23.37
N PHE A 43 3.77 18.65 -24.62
CA PHE A 43 4.68 18.07 -25.60
C PHE A 43 5.40 19.16 -26.41
N PRO A 44 6.56 18.85 -27.03
CA PRO A 44 7.31 19.80 -27.88
C PRO A 44 6.53 20.31 -29.11
N ASP A 45 5.55 19.55 -29.59
CA ASP A 45 4.65 19.93 -30.69
C ASP A 45 3.52 20.89 -30.24
N GLY A 46 3.52 21.30 -28.97
CA GLY A 46 2.54 22.20 -28.39
C GLY A 46 1.26 21.49 -27.92
N ARG A 47 1.10 20.18 -28.12
CA ARG A 47 -0.02 19.44 -27.57
C ARG A 47 0.05 19.38 -26.06
N THR A 48 -1.12 19.38 -25.42
CA THR A 48 -1.24 19.19 -23.98
C THR A 48 -2.21 18.05 -23.71
N VAL A 49 -1.91 17.26 -22.69
CA VAL A 49 -2.80 16.21 -22.20
C VAL A 49 -2.92 16.31 -20.69
N LYS A 50 -4.14 16.07 -20.18
CA LYS A 50 -4.40 15.96 -18.76
C LYS A 50 -4.34 14.50 -18.36
N VAL A 51 -3.56 14.19 -17.33
CA VAL A 51 -3.49 12.87 -16.74
C VAL A 51 -4.00 12.94 -15.30
N PRO A 52 -4.83 12.00 -14.85
CA PRO A 52 -5.21 11.92 -13.45
C PRO A 52 -4.04 11.88 -12.48
N VAL A 53 -4.23 12.49 -11.31
CA VAL A 53 -3.36 12.34 -10.16
C VAL A 53 -4.01 11.38 -9.17
N LEU A 54 -3.25 10.39 -8.71
CA LEU A 54 -3.65 9.41 -7.72
C LEU A 54 -2.78 9.55 -6.46
N HIS A 55 -3.31 9.15 -5.31
CA HIS A 55 -2.59 9.18 -4.04
C HIS A 55 -2.77 7.88 -3.27
N ASP A 56 -1.71 7.35 -2.67
CA ASP A 56 -1.84 6.29 -1.67
C ASP A 56 -2.09 6.87 -0.27
N ALA A 57 -2.34 6.01 0.74
CA ALA A 57 -2.54 6.54 2.10
C ALA A 57 -1.24 6.88 2.84
N ALA A 58 -0.07 6.58 2.25
CA ALA A 58 1.22 7.06 2.74
C ALA A 58 1.54 8.47 2.20
N GLY A 59 0.73 9.00 1.27
CA GLY A 59 0.87 10.33 0.68
C GLY A 59 1.74 10.37 -0.57
N ALA A 60 2.15 9.23 -1.11
CA ALA A 60 2.82 9.19 -2.40
C ALA A 60 1.84 9.59 -3.51
N THR A 61 2.37 10.26 -4.54
CA THR A 61 1.58 10.80 -5.65
C THR A 61 1.96 10.08 -6.93
N PHE A 62 0.96 9.69 -7.72
CA PHE A 62 1.13 8.94 -8.96
C PHE A 62 0.39 9.62 -10.11
N LEU A 63 0.95 9.52 -11.31
CA LEU A 63 0.27 9.94 -12.54
C LEU A 63 -0.32 8.71 -13.22
N ASP A 64 -1.62 8.73 -13.48
CA ASP A 64 -2.26 7.66 -14.25
C ASP A 64 -1.99 7.83 -15.75
N VAL A 65 -0.98 7.11 -16.23
CA VAL A 65 -0.57 7.12 -17.64
C VAL A 65 -1.23 6.03 -18.47
N ARG A 66 -2.23 5.29 -17.94
CA ARG A 66 -2.91 4.20 -18.69
C ARG A 66 -3.50 4.66 -20.02
N ARG A 67 -3.97 5.90 -20.09
CA ARG A 67 -4.53 6.53 -21.30
C ARG A 67 -3.51 7.28 -22.16
N LEU A 68 -2.28 7.47 -21.68
CA LEU A 68 -1.28 8.31 -22.34
C LEU A 68 -0.97 7.82 -23.76
N PHE A 69 -0.58 6.54 -23.91
CA PHE A 69 -0.24 6.02 -25.23
C PHE A 69 -1.45 5.97 -26.19
N PRO A 70 -2.62 5.43 -25.81
CA PRO A 70 -3.81 5.47 -26.66
C PRO A 70 -4.23 6.88 -27.11
N ASP A 71 -4.06 7.90 -26.27
CA ASP A 71 -4.49 9.27 -26.57
C ASP A 71 -3.43 10.08 -27.32
N THR A 72 -2.14 9.72 -27.17
CA THR A 72 -1.05 10.58 -27.65
C THR A 72 -0.05 9.92 -28.59
N GLY A 73 0.00 8.59 -28.63
CA GLY A 73 1.04 7.81 -29.32
C GLY A 73 2.40 7.81 -28.60
N VAL A 74 2.48 8.34 -27.38
CA VAL A 74 3.72 8.47 -26.60
C VAL A 74 3.78 7.44 -25.48
N CYS A 75 4.92 6.77 -25.34
CA CYS A 75 5.22 5.88 -24.22
C CYS A 75 6.10 6.60 -23.19
N THR A 76 5.94 6.23 -21.92
CA THR A 76 6.96 6.51 -20.90
C THR A 76 8.15 5.58 -21.11
N PHE A 77 9.35 6.06 -20.80
CA PHE A 77 10.57 5.27 -20.83
C PHE A 77 11.20 5.27 -19.45
N ASP A 78 11.12 4.13 -18.76
CA ASP A 78 11.61 3.93 -17.40
C ASP A 78 12.30 2.57 -17.28
N PRO A 79 13.58 2.46 -17.72
CA PRO A 79 14.30 1.21 -17.66
C PRO A 79 14.48 0.77 -16.19
N GLY A 80 13.90 -0.38 -15.84
CA GLY A 80 13.92 -0.90 -14.47
C GLY A 80 12.75 -0.49 -13.60
N PHE A 81 11.77 0.28 -14.12
CA PHE A 81 10.53 0.65 -13.43
C PHE A 81 10.73 1.43 -12.11
N ASN A 82 11.82 2.18 -11.97
CA ASN A 82 12.14 2.90 -10.73
C ASN A 82 11.14 4.02 -10.40
N SER A 83 10.44 4.54 -11.41
CA SER A 83 9.45 5.62 -11.30
C SER A 83 8.05 5.19 -11.73
N THR A 84 7.84 3.88 -11.90
CA THR A 84 6.59 3.32 -12.40
C THR A 84 5.93 2.43 -11.35
N ALA A 85 4.76 2.86 -10.84
CA ALA A 85 3.91 2.02 -10.01
C ALA A 85 3.11 1.04 -10.89
N SER A 86 3.50 -0.25 -10.89
CA SER A 86 2.86 -1.28 -11.73
C SER A 86 1.51 -1.77 -11.19
N CYS A 87 1.30 -1.73 -9.87
CA CYS A 87 0.08 -2.25 -9.25
C CYS A 87 -0.25 -1.49 -7.97
N ALA A 88 -1.53 -1.50 -7.60
CA ALA A 88 -1.98 -1.13 -6.26
C ALA A 88 -1.90 -2.38 -5.36
N SER A 89 -1.35 -2.23 -4.15
CA SER A 89 -1.25 -3.33 -3.19
C SER A 89 -1.52 -2.84 -1.77
N THR A 90 -2.21 -3.68 -0.99
CA THR A 90 -2.48 -3.47 0.43
C THR A 90 -1.70 -4.46 1.31
N ILE A 91 -0.73 -5.17 0.73
CA ILE A 91 0.00 -6.26 1.39
C ILE A 91 1.19 -5.72 2.18
N THR A 92 2.11 -5.02 1.52
CA THR A 92 3.36 -4.57 2.12
C THR A 92 3.61 -3.11 1.80
N PHE A 93 4.11 -2.35 2.76
CA PHE A 93 4.61 -0.99 2.58
C PHE A 93 6.07 -0.90 3.01
N ILE A 94 6.90 -0.21 2.22
CA ILE A 94 8.32 -0.02 2.46
C ILE A 94 8.63 1.47 2.40
N ASP A 95 9.22 1.99 3.47
CA ASP A 95 9.80 3.33 3.53
C ASP A 95 11.28 3.19 3.89
N GLY A 96 12.10 3.14 2.84
CA GLY A 96 13.55 2.94 2.97
C GLY A 96 14.27 4.12 3.62
N GLN A 97 13.70 5.33 3.59
CA GLN A 97 14.32 6.50 4.19
C GLN A 97 14.25 6.43 5.72
N ASN A 98 13.11 5.99 6.25
CA ASN A 98 12.90 5.83 7.68
C ASN A 98 13.16 4.40 8.18
N GLY A 99 13.57 3.48 7.30
CA GLY A 99 13.82 2.08 7.65
C GLY A 99 12.57 1.31 8.10
N ARG A 100 11.40 1.65 7.56
CA ARG A 100 10.11 1.05 7.97
C ARG A 100 9.64 0.01 6.95
N LEU A 101 9.29 -1.17 7.44
CA LEU A 101 8.69 -2.25 6.67
C LEU A 101 7.40 -2.69 7.37
N LEU A 102 6.27 -2.60 6.68
CA LEU A 102 4.96 -2.94 7.21
C LEU A 102 4.33 -4.08 6.40
N TYR A 103 3.78 -5.10 7.07
CA TYR A 103 2.92 -6.11 6.47
C TYR A 103 1.49 -5.96 7.00
N ARG A 104 0.55 -5.70 6.10
CA ARG A 104 -0.86 -5.41 6.42
C ARG A 104 -1.04 -4.31 7.47
N GLY A 105 -0.12 -3.36 7.53
CA GLY A 105 -0.11 -2.28 8.51
C GLY A 105 0.69 -2.55 9.79
N TYR A 106 1.09 -3.79 10.05
CA TYR A 106 1.89 -4.15 11.21
C TYR A 106 3.38 -3.97 10.93
N PRO A 107 4.16 -3.36 11.84
CA PRO A 107 5.62 -3.34 11.76
C PRO A 107 6.19 -4.75 11.68
N ILE A 108 7.23 -4.94 10.87
CA ILE A 108 7.84 -6.27 10.69
C ILE A 108 8.48 -6.79 11.97
N GLU A 109 9.00 -5.89 12.82
CA GLU A 109 9.57 -6.19 14.12
C GLU A 109 8.54 -6.83 15.06
N ASP A 110 7.31 -6.32 15.10
CA ASP A 110 6.23 -6.87 15.92
C ASP A 110 5.88 -8.29 15.46
N LEU A 111 5.85 -8.52 14.14
CA LEU A 111 5.57 -9.82 13.55
C LEU A 111 6.71 -10.82 13.77
N ALA A 112 7.96 -10.36 13.74
CA ALA A 112 9.12 -11.22 13.98
C ALA A 112 9.20 -11.68 15.44
N GLU A 113 8.82 -10.83 16.39
CA GLU A 113 8.84 -11.15 17.82
C GLU A 113 7.62 -11.96 18.28
N HIS A 114 6.44 -11.70 17.70
CA HIS A 114 5.17 -12.20 18.22
C HIS A 114 4.33 -13.03 17.22
N GLY A 115 4.71 -13.02 15.94
CA GLY A 115 3.96 -13.71 14.89
C GLY A 115 4.38 -15.16 14.69
N ASP A 116 3.51 -15.92 14.02
CA ASP A 116 3.82 -17.22 13.45
C ASP A 116 3.80 -17.13 11.92
N MET A 117 4.52 -18.01 11.24
CA MET A 117 4.60 -18.06 9.77
C MET A 117 3.24 -18.35 9.12
N VAL A 118 2.34 -19.01 9.83
CA VAL A 118 1.06 -19.54 9.32
C VAL A 118 -0.11 -18.56 9.53
N ASP A 119 0.08 -17.52 10.35
CA ASP A 119 -0.94 -16.51 10.67
C ASP A 119 -1.13 -15.46 9.56
#